data_AF-A0A1S4AEX1-F1
#
_entry.id   AF-A0A1S4AEX1-F1
#
_cell.length_a   1.000
_cell.length_b   1.000
_cell.length_c   1.000
_cell.angle_alpha   90.00
_cell.angle_beta   90.00
_cell.angle_gamma   90.00
#
_symmetry.space_group_name_H-M   'P 1'
#
loop_
_entity.id
_entity.type
_entity.pdbx_description
1 polymer ?
#
loop_
_entity_poly.entity_id
_entity_poly.type
_entity_poly.pdbx_seq_one_letter_code
_entity_poly.pdbx_strand_id
1 'polypeptide(L)'
;MPYLKVILVTATKDTSRMLLTKSLECITMMAMAVGNLAILDYAEKVTSELISLQETHMEVEDPMRSLLLQAWGRLCKCLGTDFLPYLSVAMPVVLKSAQLKNYLSVSDNSDTEDSDDESMIKVTSGNKKIGIRSALLEEKALACHILSCFAAELKEGLHLWVNEVVSALVPNLTFKFSEEVRMATISSKFLHVSF
;
A
#
# COMPACT_ATOMS: atom_id res chain seq x y z
N MET A 1 17.09 20.19 -4.66
CA MET A 1 16.62 20.92 -3.45
C MET A 1 17.47 20.54 -2.23
N PRO A 2 18.28 21.45 -1.66
CA PRO A 2 19.25 21.11 -0.61
C PRO A 2 18.60 20.63 0.71
N TYR A 3 17.45 21.17 1.09
CA TYR A 3 16.77 20.81 2.34
C TYR A 3 16.23 19.37 2.34
N LEU A 4 15.69 18.89 1.21
CA LEU A 4 15.26 17.49 1.03
C LEU A 4 16.43 16.52 1.26
N LYS A 5 17.62 16.86 0.74
CA LYS A 5 18.84 16.06 0.93
C LYS A 5 19.26 16.01 2.40
N VAL A 6 19.15 17.13 3.13
CA VAL A 6 19.45 17.19 4.57
C VAL A 6 18.46 16.35 5.37
N ILE A 7 17.15 16.47 5.12
CA ILE A 7 16.12 15.68 5.80
C ILE A 7 16.36 14.19 5.56
N LEU A 8 16.57 13.78 4.30
CA LEU A 8 16.81 12.39 3.96
C LEU A 8 18.10 11.87 4.63
N VAL A 9 19.22 12.60 4.52
CA VAL A 9 20.49 12.19 5.16
C VAL A 9 20.37 12.09 6.68
N THR A 10 19.67 13.04 7.31
CA THR A 10 19.47 13.02 8.77
C THR A 10 18.57 11.87 9.19
N ALA A 11 17.47 11.62 8.47
CA ALA A 11 16.56 10.53 8.76
C ALA A 11 17.20 9.15 8.56
N THR A 12 18.06 9.00 7.55
CA THR A 12 18.82 7.75 7.32
C THR A 12 19.93 7.49 8.34
N LYS A 13 20.33 8.51 9.11
CA LYS A 13 21.31 8.38 10.19
C LYS A 13 20.66 8.09 11.54
N ASP A 14 19.35 8.29 11.63
CA ASP A 14 18.56 8.00 12.82
C ASP A 14 18.13 6.52 12.82
N THR A 15 18.03 5.90 13.99
CA THR A 15 17.49 4.53 14.15
C THR A 15 15.96 4.51 14.17
N SER A 16 15.31 5.67 14.22
CA SER A 16 13.84 5.80 14.18
C SER A 16 13.27 5.52 12.79
N ARG A 17 12.77 4.29 12.60
CA ARG A 17 12.03 3.87 11.38
C ARG A 17 10.83 4.78 11.07
N MET A 18 10.17 5.30 12.09
CA MET A 18 9.04 6.23 11.92
C MET A 18 9.50 7.57 11.32
N LEU A 19 10.62 8.12 11.80
CA LEU A 19 11.18 9.36 11.26
C LEU A 19 11.61 9.19 9.80
N LEU A 20 12.25 8.06 9.47
CA LEU A 20 12.60 7.71 8.09
C LEU A 20 11.35 7.67 7.22
N THR A 21 10.32 6.96 7.67
CA THR A 21 9.07 6.81 6.92
C THR A 21 8.37 8.14 6.69
N LYS A 22 8.25 8.99 7.72
CA LYS A 22 7.66 10.33 7.60
C LYS A 22 8.49 11.28 6.72
N SER A 23 9.81 11.12 6.74
CA SER A 23 10.70 11.87 5.86
C SER A 23 10.49 11.47 4.40
N LEU A 24 10.41 10.17 4.10
CA LEU A 24 10.09 9.66 2.75
C LEU A 24 8.70 10.11 2.28
N GLU A 25 7.72 10.14 3.18
CA GLU A 25 6.39 10.68 2.90
C GLU A 25 6.45 12.15 2.45
N CYS A 26 7.20 12.97 3.20
CA CYS A 26 7.40 14.39 2.91
C CYS A 26 8.12 14.60 1.57
N ILE A 27 9.18 13.82 1.31
CA ILE A 27 9.94 13.87 0.05
C ILE A 27 9.06 13.52 -1.15
N THR A 28 8.29 12.44 -1.05
CA THR A 28 7.42 11.99 -2.15
C THR A 28 6.23 12.93 -2.37
N MET A 29 5.68 13.55 -1.32
CA MET A 29 4.66 14.60 -1.45
C MET A 29 5.20 15.87 -2.12
N MET A 30 6.40 16.32 -1.75
CA MET A 30 7.04 17.45 -2.42
C MET A 30 7.31 17.15 -3.89
N ALA A 31 7.78 15.94 -4.20
CA ALA A 31 7.99 15.53 -5.58
C ALA A 31 6.70 15.57 -6.41
N MET A 32 5.57 15.12 -5.86
CA MET A 32 4.27 15.24 -6.54
C MET A 32 3.87 16.71 -6.79
N ALA A 33 4.22 17.62 -5.88
CA ALA A 33 3.88 19.05 -6.01
C ALA A 33 4.76 19.78 -7.05
N VAL A 34 6.02 19.38 -7.20
CA VAL A 34 7.01 20.07 -8.04
C VAL A 34 7.18 19.43 -9.42
N GLY A 35 6.79 18.16 -9.60
CA GLY A 35 6.92 17.42 -10.87
C GLY A 35 8.22 16.61 -10.98
N ASN A 36 8.33 15.80 -12.04
CA ASN A 36 9.33 14.71 -12.12
C ASN A 36 10.80 15.19 -11.99
N LEU A 37 11.13 16.38 -12.51
CA LEU A 37 12.51 16.89 -12.55
C LEU A 37 13.10 17.09 -11.15
N ALA A 38 12.25 17.26 -10.12
CA ALA A 38 12.70 17.45 -8.75
C ALA A 38 13.07 16.15 -8.04
N ILE A 39 12.54 14.99 -8.46
CA ILE A 39 12.78 13.70 -7.79
C ILE A 39 13.85 12.85 -8.47
N LEU A 40 14.15 13.06 -9.75
CA LEU A 40 15.11 12.22 -10.49
C LEU A 40 16.47 12.10 -9.78
N ASP A 41 17.01 13.23 -9.28
CA ASP A 41 18.27 13.26 -8.52
C ASP A 41 18.24 12.51 -7.18
N TYR A 42 17.05 12.14 -6.70
CA TYR A 42 16.83 11.51 -5.40
C TYR A 42 16.14 10.15 -5.52
N ALA A 43 15.64 9.78 -6.70
CA ALA A 43 14.81 8.60 -6.91
C ALA A 43 15.53 7.32 -6.49
N GLU A 44 16.79 7.18 -6.88
CA GLU A 44 17.64 6.04 -6.50
C GLU A 44 17.81 5.94 -4.98
N LYS A 45 18.13 7.06 -4.32
CA LYS A 45 18.31 7.08 -2.87
C LYS A 45 17.00 6.79 -2.13
N VAL A 46 15.90 7.42 -2.52
CA VAL A 46 14.56 7.17 -1.95
C VAL A 46 14.18 5.70 -2.11
N THR A 47 14.42 5.12 -3.29
CA THR A 47 14.14 3.71 -3.57
C THR A 47 14.99 2.80 -2.68
N SER A 48 16.30 3.06 -2.56
CA SER A 48 17.18 2.28 -1.69
C SER A 48 16.69 2.24 -0.24
N GLU A 49 16.20 3.37 0.28
CA GLU A 49 15.64 3.41 1.63
C GLU A 49 14.30 2.68 1.75
N LEU A 50 13.45 2.73 0.71
CA LEU A 50 12.20 1.97 0.69
C LEU A 50 12.45 0.46 0.66
N ILE A 51 13.47 0.01 -0.07
CA ILE A 51 13.88 -1.40 -0.11
C ILE A 51 14.39 -1.84 1.26
N SER A 52 15.27 -1.05 1.88
CA SER A 52 15.76 -1.30 3.24
C SER A 52 14.62 -1.38 4.25
N LEU A 53 13.65 -0.46 4.17
CA LEU A 53 12.46 -0.47 5.02
C LEU A 53 11.60 -1.73 4.79
N GLN A 54 11.42 -2.14 3.55
CA GLN A 54 10.67 -3.34 3.15
C GLN A 54 11.32 -4.65 3.66
N GLU A 55 12.64 -4.69 3.78
CA GLU A 55 13.37 -5.83 4.34
C GLU A 55 13.25 -5.93 5.86
N THR A 56 12.81 -4.87 6.54
CA THR A 56 12.51 -4.96 7.97
C THR A 56 11.26 -5.80 8.22
N HIS A 57 11.33 -6.69 9.20
CA HIS A 57 10.16 -7.46 9.61
C HIS A 57 9.15 -6.52 10.30
N MET A 58 8.09 -6.13 9.58
CA MET A 58 6.96 -5.37 10.12
C MET A 58 5.91 -6.32 10.67
N GLU A 59 5.40 -6.00 11.86
CA GLU A 59 4.29 -6.75 12.47
C GLU A 59 3.00 -6.60 11.65
N VAL A 60 2.05 -7.50 11.90
CA VAL A 60 0.71 -7.39 11.32
C VAL A 60 0.06 -6.10 11.87
N GLU A 61 -0.57 -5.31 11.00
CA GLU A 61 -1.14 -3.98 11.34
C GLU A 61 -0.14 -2.89 11.73
N ASP A 62 1.17 -3.10 11.53
CA ASP A 62 2.15 -2.03 11.68
C ASP A 62 1.82 -0.86 10.74
N PRO A 63 1.62 0.37 11.24
CA PRO A 63 1.33 1.54 10.42
C PRO A 63 2.35 1.81 9.31
N MET A 64 3.60 1.35 9.47
CA MET A 64 4.64 1.47 8.46
C MET A 64 4.32 0.74 7.16
N ARG A 65 3.49 -0.30 7.20
CA ARG A 65 3.06 -1.05 6.01
C ARG A 65 2.27 -0.15 5.07
N SER A 66 1.26 0.55 5.59
CA SER A 66 0.45 1.50 4.83
C SER A 66 1.27 2.69 4.33
N LEU A 67 2.28 3.13 5.10
CA LEU A 67 3.16 4.20 4.67
C LEU A 67 4.09 3.75 3.52
N LEU A 68 4.63 2.53 3.58
CA LEU A 68 5.43 1.93 2.51
C LEU A 68 4.64 1.81 1.21
N LEU A 69 3.39 1.32 1.27
CA LEU A 69 2.50 1.24 0.11
C LEU A 69 2.26 2.62 -0.52
N GLN A 70 1.96 3.63 0.31
CA GLN A 70 1.76 5.00 -0.17
C GLN A 70 3.02 5.58 -0.82
N ALA A 71 4.20 5.33 -0.25
CA ALA A 71 5.46 5.81 -0.80
C ALA A 71 5.72 5.23 -2.21
N TRP A 72 5.49 3.93 -2.39
CA TRP A 72 5.57 3.30 -3.71
C TRP A 72 4.58 3.89 -4.72
N GLY A 73 3.34 4.11 -4.31
CA GLY A 73 2.32 4.76 -5.14
C GLY A 73 2.71 6.16 -5.61
N ARG A 74 3.17 7.00 -4.67
CA ARG A 74 3.63 8.36 -5.00
C ARG A 74 4.86 8.35 -5.89
N LEU A 75 5.80 7.44 -5.65
CA LEU A 75 7.01 7.33 -6.45
C LEU A 75 6.68 6.94 -7.90
N CYS A 76 5.79 5.97 -8.11
CA CYS A 76 5.29 5.61 -9.43
C CYS A 76 4.61 6.80 -10.12
N LYS A 77 3.76 7.54 -9.40
CA LYS A 77 3.10 8.75 -9.93
C LYS A 77 4.08 9.86 -10.32
N CYS A 78 5.16 10.04 -9.57
CA CYS A 78 6.17 11.05 -9.87
C CYS A 78 7.05 10.68 -11.06
N LEU A 79 7.41 9.39 -11.19
CA LEU A 79 8.37 8.91 -12.20
C LEU A 79 7.69 8.45 -13.49
N GLY A 80 6.41 8.08 -13.46
CA GLY A 80 5.74 7.48 -14.60
C GLY A 80 6.50 6.26 -15.12
N THR A 81 6.82 6.24 -16.40
CA THR A 81 7.57 5.14 -17.05
C THR A 81 8.97 4.93 -16.49
N ASP A 82 9.60 5.96 -15.90
CA ASP A 82 10.92 5.82 -15.27
C ASP A 82 10.88 4.98 -13.98
N PHE A 83 9.68 4.61 -13.51
CA PHE A 83 9.48 3.71 -12.38
C PHE A 83 9.68 2.22 -12.74
N LEU A 84 9.66 1.85 -14.02
CA LEU A 84 9.72 0.45 -14.46
C LEU A 84 10.88 -0.38 -13.87
N PRO A 85 12.11 0.17 -13.71
CA PRO A 85 13.20 -0.57 -13.08
C PRO A 85 12.93 -0.98 -11.62
N TYR A 86 12.04 -0.28 -10.92
CA TYR A 86 11.72 -0.52 -9.52
C TYR A 86 10.47 -1.38 -9.32
N LEU A 87 9.70 -1.59 -10.39
CA LEU A 87 8.41 -2.28 -10.35
C LEU A 87 8.53 -3.72 -9.81
N SER A 88 9.61 -4.42 -10.16
CA SER A 88 9.84 -5.80 -9.69
C SER A 88 9.99 -5.92 -8.18
N VAL A 89 10.42 -4.85 -7.51
CA VAL A 89 10.59 -4.82 -6.05
C VAL A 89 9.33 -4.32 -5.36
N ALA A 90 8.67 -3.30 -5.94
CA ALA A 90 7.46 -2.70 -5.40
C ALA A 90 6.23 -3.60 -5.53
N MET A 91 6.05 -4.24 -6.69
CA MET A 91 4.83 -4.97 -7.03
C MET A 91 4.52 -6.12 -6.05
N PRO A 92 5.48 -6.98 -5.65
CA PRO A 92 5.19 -8.08 -4.71
C PRO A 92 4.61 -7.60 -3.37
N VAL A 93 5.06 -6.45 -2.85
CA VAL A 93 4.55 -5.89 -1.59
C VAL A 93 3.10 -5.45 -1.75
N VAL A 94 2.81 -4.71 -2.82
CA VAL A 94 1.47 -4.19 -3.07
C VAL A 94 0.48 -5.33 -3.31
N LEU A 95 0.87 -6.35 -4.09
CA LEU A 95 0.03 -7.54 -4.32
C LEU A 95 -0.27 -8.30 -3.02
N LYS A 96 0.75 -8.48 -2.15
CA LYS A 96 0.57 -9.16 -0.86
C LYS A 96 -0.48 -8.47 0.00
N SER A 97 -0.45 -7.13 0.09
CA SER A 97 -1.43 -6.35 0.84
C SER A 97 -2.82 -6.36 0.19
N ALA A 98 -2.90 -6.28 -1.15
CA ALA A 98 -4.17 -6.37 -1.88
C ALA A 98 -4.84 -7.75 -1.73
N GLN A 99 -4.08 -8.79 -1.40
CA GLN A 99 -4.53 -10.17 -1.23
C GLN A 99 -4.73 -10.59 0.23
N LEU A 100 -4.69 -9.67 1.20
CA LEU A 100 -4.98 -9.98 2.61
C LEU A 100 -6.34 -10.68 2.78
N LYS A 101 -6.36 -11.71 3.64
CA LYS A 101 -7.53 -12.58 3.95
C LYS A 101 -7.83 -12.74 5.44
N ASN A 102 -6.88 -12.38 6.31
CA ASN A 102 -6.94 -12.55 7.77
C ASN A 102 -7.68 -11.41 8.49
N TYR A 103 -8.58 -10.71 7.80
CA TYR A 103 -9.33 -9.56 8.32
C TYR A 103 -10.63 -9.95 9.06
N LEU A 104 -11.01 -11.24 9.05
CA LEU A 104 -12.16 -11.78 9.80
C LEU A 104 -11.68 -12.81 10.83
N SER A 105 -12.24 -12.73 12.04
CA SER A 105 -12.26 -13.83 12.99
C SER A 105 -13.71 -14.22 13.26
N VAL A 106 -13.99 -15.51 13.42
CA VAL A 106 -15.34 -16.00 13.76
C VAL A 106 -15.22 -16.81 15.04
N SER A 107 -15.95 -16.41 16.07
CA SER A 107 -16.09 -17.18 17.30
C SER A 107 -17.52 -17.69 17.45
N ASP A 108 -17.64 -19.00 17.73
CA ASP A 108 -18.92 -19.72 17.82
C ASP A 108 -19.52 -19.75 19.23
N ASN A 109 -18.85 -19.18 20.26
CA ASN A 109 -19.26 -19.30 21.65
C ASN A 109 -19.66 -17.96 22.31
N SER A 110 -20.79 -17.98 23.02
CA SER A 110 -21.29 -16.92 23.90
C SER A 110 -20.45 -16.72 25.16
N ASP A 111 -19.58 -17.67 25.50
CA ASP A 111 -18.92 -17.79 26.81
C ASP A 111 -17.40 -17.61 26.75
N THR A 112 -16.82 -17.38 25.57
CA THR A 112 -15.43 -16.91 25.50
C THR A 112 -15.41 -15.44 25.85
N GLU A 113 -14.76 -15.14 26.98
CA GLU A 113 -14.31 -13.82 27.41
C GLU A 113 -14.05 -12.96 26.18
N ASP A 114 -14.68 -11.79 26.16
CA ASP A 114 -14.47 -10.80 25.13
C ASP A 114 -12.97 -10.74 24.85
N SER A 115 -12.55 -11.21 23.67
CA SER A 115 -11.20 -10.94 23.20
C SER A 115 -11.06 -9.43 23.26
N ASP A 116 -10.28 -8.96 24.24
CA ASP A 116 -9.96 -7.55 24.52
C ASP A 116 -9.01 -7.00 23.45
N ASP A 117 -9.18 -7.45 22.20
CA ASP A 117 -8.51 -6.83 21.08
C ASP A 117 -9.33 -5.57 20.73
N GLU A 118 -9.02 -4.47 21.42
CA GLU A 118 -9.64 -3.14 21.21
C GLU A 118 -9.63 -2.71 19.74
N SER A 119 -8.71 -3.27 18.94
CA SER A 119 -8.58 -3.00 17.51
C SER A 119 -9.69 -3.64 16.65
N MET A 120 -10.47 -4.58 17.21
CA MET A 120 -11.39 -5.42 16.44
C MET A 120 -12.85 -5.00 16.59
N ILE A 121 -13.49 -4.68 15.46
CA ILE A 121 -14.93 -4.38 15.43
C ILE A 121 -15.71 -5.69 15.51
N LYS A 122 -16.47 -5.89 16.60
CA LYS A 122 -17.31 -7.07 16.81
C LYS A 122 -18.71 -6.85 16.23
N VAL A 123 -19.12 -7.70 15.29
CA VAL A 123 -20.46 -7.72 14.70
C VAL A 123 -21.12 -9.05 15.03
N THR A 124 -22.35 -9.02 15.55
CA THR A 124 -23.12 -10.24 15.84
C THR A 124 -24.01 -10.60 14.66
N SER A 125 -23.89 -11.83 14.16
CA SER A 125 -24.77 -12.37 13.13
C SER A 125 -25.34 -13.71 13.62
N GLY A 126 -26.61 -13.69 14.07
CA GLY A 126 -27.21 -14.82 14.77
C GLY A 126 -26.49 -15.14 16.08
N ASN A 127 -26.06 -16.39 16.25
CA ASN A 127 -25.29 -16.84 17.42
C ASN A 127 -23.76 -16.68 17.27
N LYS A 128 -23.30 -16.16 16.12
CA LYS A 128 -21.87 -16.01 15.84
C LYS A 128 -21.42 -14.58 16.08
N LYS A 129 -20.31 -14.42 16.81
CA LYS A 129 -19.59 -13.14 16.91
C LYS A 129 -18.52 -13.14 15.81
N ILE A 130 -18.59 -12.14 14.93
CA ILE A 130 -17.61 -11.91 13.87
C ILE A 130 -16.75 -10.73 14.31
N GLY A 131 -15.46 -10.95 14.48
CA GLY A 131 -14.49 -9.89 14.63
C GLY A 131 -14.00 -9.41 13.27
N ILE A 132 -13.91 -8.10 13.08
CA ILE A 132 -13.41 -7.46 11.87
C ILE A 132 -12.18 -6.62 12.22
N ARG A 133 -11.06 -6.90 11.55
CA ARG A 133 -9.81 -6.15 11.68
C ARG A 133 -9.79 -5.01 10.66
N SER A 134 -10.30 -3.85 11.04
CA SER A 134 -10.48 -2.70 10.13
C SER A 134 -9.16 -2.21 9.54
N ALA A 135 -8.07 -2.20 10.32
CA ALA A 135 -6.75 -1.78 9.84
C ALA A 135 -6.26 -2.61 8.64
N LEU A 136 -6.53 -3.93 8.63
CA LEU A 136 -6.20 -4.79 7.49
C LEU A 136 -7.09 -4.54 6.27
N LEU A 137 -8.34 -4.14 6.47
CA LEU A 137 -9.23 -3.75 5.38
C LEU A 137 -8.79 -2.42 4.76
N GLU A 138 -8.35 -1.46 5.56
CA GLU A 138 -7.78 -0.19 5.10
C GLU A 138 -6.49 -0.41 4.31
N GLU A 139 -5.56 -1.25 4.82
CA GLU A 139 -4.33 -1.60 4.11
C GLU A 139 -4.65 -2.26 2.76
N LYS A 140 -5.63 -3.17 2.72
CA LYS A 140 -6.09 -3.83 1.50
C LYS A 140 -6.70 -2.85 0.51
N ALA A 141 -7.52 -1.91 0.97
CA ALA A 141 -8.13 -0.88 0.12
C ALA A 141 -7.05 0.02 -0.50
N LEU A 142 -6.10 0.47 0.33
CA LEU A 142 -4.95 1.24 -0.10
C LEU A 142 -4.13 0.48 -1.16
N ALA A 143 -3.84 -0.80 -0.94
CA ALA A 143 -3.10 -1.60 -1.90
C ALA A 143 -3.83 -1.69 -3.26
N CYS A 144 -5.16 -1.88 -3.25
CA CYS A 144 -5.96 -1.88 -4.48
C CYS A 144 -5.89 -0.51 -5.21
N HIS A 145 -5.89 0.59 -4.44
CA HIS A 145 -5.69 1.92 -5.00
C HIS A 145 -4.30 2.09 -5.62
N ILE A 146 -3.24 1.58 -4.98
CA ILE A 146 -1.87 1.65 -5.52
C ILE A 146 -1.72 0.83 -6.80
N LEU A 147 -2.30 -0.38 -6.86
CA LEU A 147 -2.32 -1.18 -8.11
C LEU A 147 -3.00 -0.42 -9.26
N SER A 148 -4.07 0.32 -8.94
CA SER A 148 -4.76 1.18 -9.89
C SER A 148 -3.91 2.36 -10.35
N CYS A 149 -3.12 2.94 -9.45
CA CYS A 149 -2.14 3.97 -9.78
C CYS A 149 -1.06 3.42 -10.72
N PHE A 150 -0.50 2.23 -10.43
CA PHE A 150 0.49 1.59 -11.29
C PHE A 150 -0.06 1.36 -12.70
N ALA A 151 -1.30 0.88 -12.82
CA ALA A 151 -1.95 0.69 -14.13
C ALA A 151 -2.13 2.00 -14.90
N ALA A 152 -2.53 3.07 -14.21
CA ALA A 152 -2.76 4.38 -14.85
C ALA A 152 -1.47 5.04 -15.34
N GLU A 153 -0.39 4.95 -14.56
CA GLU A 153 0.88 5.62 -14.85
C GLU A 153 1.78 4.83 -15.79
N LEU A 154 1.81 3.49 -15.67
CA LEU A 154 2.72 2.64 -16.44
C LEU A 154 2.13 2.15 -17.76
N LYS A 155 0.80 2.04 -17.88
CA LYS A 155 0.08 1.58 -19.08
C LYS A 155 0.70 0.29 -19.64
N GLU A 156 1.21 0.31 -20.87
CA GLU A 156 1.87 -0.82 -21.55
C GLU A 156 3.06 -1.38 -20.76
N GLY A 157 3.73 -0.55 -19.95
CA GLY A 157 4.83 -0.98 -19.08
C GLY A 157 4.41 -1.99 -18.01
N LEU A 158 3.11 -2.13 -17.71
CA LEU A 158 2.59 -3.10 -16.75
C LEU A 158 2.40 -4.51 -17.33
N HIS A 159 2.59 -4.72 -18.64
CA HIS A 159 2.23 -5.96 -19.36
C HIS A 159 2.66 -7.28 -18.67
N LEU A 160 3.84 -7.31 -18.03
CA LEU A 160 4.35 -8.51 -17.35
C LEU A 160 3.60 -8.87 -16.06
N TRP A 161 2.83 -7.95 -15.48
CA TRP A 161 2.17 -8.11 -14.18
C TRP A 161 0.65 -8.09 -14.27
N VAL A 162 0.10 -7.96 -15.48
CA VAL A 162 -1.34 -7.80 -15.70
C VAL A 162 -2.13 -8.96 -15.07
N ASN A 163 -1.67 -10.19 -15.26
CA ASN A 163 -2.37 -11.38 -14.75
C ASN A 163 -2.45 -11.38 -13.22
N GLU A 164 -1.34 -11.06 -12.56
CA GLU A 164 -1.23 -10.99 -11.10
C GLU A 164 -2.10 -9.86 -10.54
N VAL A 165 -2.06 -8.69 -11.17
CA VAL A 165 -2.85 -7.53 -10.74
C VAL A 165 -4.34 -7.78 -10.93
N VAL A 166 -4.76 -8.33 -12.08
CA VAL A 166 -6.16 -8.70 -12.33
C VAL A 166 -6.61 -9.77 -11.34
N SER A 167 -5.81 -10.80 -11.10
CA SER A 167 -6.11 -11.86 -10.12
C SER A 167 -6.26 -11.31 -8.69
N ALA A 168 -5.49 -10.29 -8.33
CA ALA A 168 -5.62 -9.62 -7.05
C ALA A 168 -6.85 -8.70 -6.96
N LEU A 169 -7.20 -7.98 -8.03
CA LEU A 169 -8.27 -6.97 -8.04
C LEU A 169 -9.67 -7.56 -8.27
N VAL A 170 -9.83 -8.56 -9.14
CA VAL A 170 -11.15 -9.12 -9.51
C VAL A 170 -11.97 -9.58 -8.29
N PRO A 171 -11.41 -10.32 -7.31
CA PRO A 171 -12.16 -10.71 -6.11
C PRO A 171 -12.64 -9.53 -5.27
N ASN A 172 -11.97 -8.38 -5.38
CA ASN A 172 -12.27 -7.18 -4.60
C ASN A 172 -13.40 -6.33 -5.20
N LEU A 173 -13.79 -6.56 -6.47
CA LEU A 173 -14.90 -5.83 -7.12
C LEU A 173 -16.24 -6.07 -6.41
N THR A 174 -16.48 -7.31 -5.97
CA THR A 174 -17.70 -7.71 -5.25
C THR A 174 -17.48 -7.83 -3.75
N PHE A 175 -16.46 -7.18 -3.21
CA PHE A 175 -16.07 -7.33 -1.81
C PHE A 175 -17.14 -6.79 -0.86
N LYS A 176 -17.69 -7.63 0.02
CA LYS A 176 -18.86 -7.26 0.83
C LYS A 176 -18.52 -6.48 2.11
N PHE A 177 -17.28 -6.57 2.60
CA PHE A 177 -16.92 -6.09 3.94
C PHE A 177 -16.37 -4.67 3.98
N SER A 178 -15.96 -4.10 2.84
CA SER A 178 -15.50 -2.71 2.74
C SER A 178 -15.91 -2.12 1.40
N GLU A 179 -16.62 -1.00 1.44
CA GLU A 179 -16.95 -0.23 0.24
C GLU A 179 -15.72 0.45 -0.35
N GLU A 180 -14.79 0.90 0.49
CA GLU A 180 -13.54 1.53 0.07
C GLU A 180 -12.68 0.58 -0.77
N VAL A 181 -12.61 -0.70 -0.37
CA VAL A 181 -11.96 -1.76 -1.18
C VAL A 181 -12.62 -1.88 -2.55
N ARG A 182 -13.96 -1.88 -2.62
CA ARG A 182 -14.68 -1.95 -3.90
C ARG A 182 -14.40 -0.72 -4.75
N MET A 183 -14.51 0.48 -4.18
CA MET A 183 -14.32 1.75 -4.88
C MET A 183 -12.89 1.91 -5.39
N ALA A 184 -11.89 1.51 -4.61
CA ALA A 184 -10.49 1.51 -5.02
C ALA A 184 -10.27 0.58 -6.24
N THR A 185 -10.97 -0.56 -6.28
CA THR A 185 -10.89 -1.52 -7.38
C THR A 185 -11.65 -1.06 -8.62
N ILE A 186 -12.82 -0.43 -8.47
CA ILE A 186 -13.64 0.09 -9.58
C ILE A 186 -12.98 1.31 -10.24
N SER A 187 -12.34 2.17 -9.44
CA SER A 187 -11.56 3.32 -9.95
C SER A 187 -10.36 2.89 -10.79
N SER A 188 -9.97 1.62 -10.71
CA SER A 188 -8.92 1.04 -11.53
C SER A 188 -9.31 1.08 -13.00
N LYS A 189 -8.63 1.94 -13.78
CA LYS A 189 -8.85 2.13 -15.21
C LYS A 189 -8.50 0.91 -16.09
N PHE A 190 -8.36 -0.30 -15.52
CA PHE A 190 -8.14 -1.54 -16.27
C PHE A 190 -9.19 -1.74 -17.37
N LEU A 191 -10.44 -1.30 -17.15
CA LEU A 191 -11.53 -1.45 -18.11
C LEU A 191 -11.42 -0.54 -19.36
N HIS A 192 -10.50 0.44 -19.36
CA HIS A 192 -10.27 1.34 -20.49
C HIS A 192 -9.00 1.02 -21.28
N VAL A 193 -8.18 0.05 -20.82
CA VAL A 193 -7.05 -0.45 -21.60
C VAL A 193 -7.60 -1.51 -22.55
N SER A 194 -8.02 -1.06 -23.73
CA SER A 194 -8.29 -1.97 -24.85
C SER A 194 -6.98 -2.69 -25.20
N PHE A 195 -6.97 -4.02 -25.06
CA PHE A 195 -5.96 -4.88 -25.68
C PHE A 195 -6.07 -4.84 -27.20
#